data_AF-A0A0B5AX99-F1
#
_entry.id   AF-A0A0B5AX99-F1
#
_cell.length_a   1.000
_cell.length_b   1.000
_cell.length_c   1.000
_cell.angle_alpha   90.00
_cell.angle_beta   90.00
_cell.angle_gamma   90.00
#
_symmetry.space_group_name_H-M   'P 1'
#
loop_
_entity.id
_entity.type
_entity.pdbx_description
1 polymer ?
#
loop_
_entity_poly.entity_id
_entity_poly.type
_entity_poly.pdbx_seq_one_letter_code
_entity_poly.pdbx_strand_id
1 'polypeptide(L)'
;MNKTRTRIHVPIGQEEKAEKLGAIYDGRMKSYVVPQHMPIILFQEFIPLPIELVPASNWENNVRSEFKEEWRDIRRVCYRKAGYRCEKCGGVGEDHPVECHEEWSYDDQKGIQKLERLIALCPLCHKSQHYGYAVISGLEQEVRKHILKQNRWKKEDLDKYLEEVFLVFEHRSRREWKLDLEALQDYR
;
A
#
# COMPACT_ATOMS: atom_id res chain seq x y z
N MET A 1 1.69 -32.24 -1.58
CA MET A 1 1.15 -30.89 -1.80
C MET A 1 2.22 -29.88 -1.44
N ASN A 2 2.69 -29.06 -2.40
CA ASN A 2 3.57 -27.94 -2.09
C ASN A 2 2.79 -26.96 -1.21
N LYS A 3 3.14 -26.88 0.08
CA LYS A 3 2.57 -25.89 1.01
C LYS A 3 2.85 -24.51 0.45
N THR A 4 1.83 -23.73 0.12
CA THR A 4 2.01 -22.38 -0.43
C THR A 4 2.62 -21.47 0.64
N ARG A 5 3.60 -20.67 0.23
CA ARG A 5 4.36 -19.76 1.09
C ARG A 5 4.50 -18.46 0.34
N THR A 6 4.00 -17.37 0.91
CA THR A 6 3.96 -16.07 0.25
C THR A 6 5.20 -15.28 0.61
N ARG A 7 5.95 -14.81 -0.39
CA ARG A 7 7.19 -14.06 -0.16
C ARG A 7 6.92 -12.71 0.52
N ILE A 8 7.74 -12.34 1.48
CA ILE A 8 7.81 -10.96 1.99
C ILE A 8 9.24 -10.43 1.96
N HIS A 9 9.39 -9.11 2.00
CA HIS A 9 10.65 -8.41 2.03
C HIS A 9 10.87 -7.80 3.41
N VAL A 10 11.60 -8.52 4.26
CA VAL A 10 11.97 -8.07 5.60
C VAL A 10 13.28 -7.29 5.51
N PRO A 11 13.31 -5.99 5.83
CA PRO A 11 14.53 -5.22 5.88
C PRO A 11 15.50 -5.75 6.94
N ILE A 12 16.79 -5.51 6.73
CA ILE A 12 17.83 -5.84 7.72
C ILE A 12 17.51 -5.12 9.04
N GLY A 13 17.52 -5.85 10.15
CA GLY A 13 17.19 -5.35 11.48
C GLY A 13 15.71 -5.47 11.86
N GLN A 14 14.85 -5.97 10.97
CA GLN A 14 13.42 -6.22 11.25
C GLN A 14 13.06 -7.71 11.29
N GLU A 15 14.05 -8.60 11.30
CA GLU A 15 13.88 -10.06 11.30
C GLU A 15 13.05 -10.52 12.50
N GLU A 16 13.41 -10.08 13.72
CA GLU A 16 12.71 -10.46 14.94
C GLU A 16 11.24 -10.01 14.91
N LYS A 17 10.95 -8.85 14.31
CA LYS A 17 9.58 -8.34 14.16
C LYS A 17 8.77 -9.24 13.25
N ALA A 18 9.32 -9.59 12.09
CA ALA A 18 8.66 -10.50 11.14
C ALA A 18 8.43 -11.90 11.74
N GLU A 19 9.42 -12.43 12.48
CA GLU A 19 9.33 -13.72 13.13
C GLU A 19 8.29 -13.75 14.25
N LYS A 20 8.17 -12.67 15.04
CA LYS A 20 7.10 -12.52 16.05
C LYS A 20 5.70 -12.52 15.45
N LEU A 21 5.54 -12.00 14.23
CA LEU A 21 4.28 -12.09 13.48
C LEU A 21 4.04 -13.48 12.89
N GLY A 22 5.03 -14.37 12.90
CA GLY A 22 4.94 -15.74 12.40
C GLY A 22 5.57 -15.96 11.03
N ALA A 23 6.35 -15.00 10.50
CA ALA A 23 7.13 -15.22 9.29
C ALA A 23 8.23 -16.25 9.53
N ILE A 24 8.58 -17.02 8.50
CA ILE A 24 9.67 -17.98 8.55
C ILE A 24 10.68 -17.69 7.45
N TYR A 25 11.97 -17.86 7.73
CA TYR A 25 12.99 -17.76 6.70
C TYR A 25 12.99 -19.01 5.80
N ASP A 26 12.85 -18.82 4.49
CA ASP A 26 12.93 -19.89 3.49
C ASP A 26 14.30 -19.83 2.78
N GLY A 27 15.18 -20.76 3.12
CA GLY A 27 16.53 -20.84 2.55
C GLY A 27 16.57 -21.13 1.05
N ARG A 28 15.52 -21.71 0.46
CA ARG A 28 15.43 -21.93 -1.00
C ARG A 28 15.09 -20.62 -1.71
N MET A 29 14.17 -19.83 -1.14
CA MET A 29 13.77 -18.53 -1.69
C MET A 29 14.73 -17.39 -1.31
N LYS A 30 15.62 -17.63 -0.34
CA LYS A 30 16.49 -16.61 0.30
C LYS A 30 15.68 -15.38 0.72
N SER A 31 14.56 -15.63 1.39
CA SER A 31 13.58 -14.61 1.77
C SER A 31 12.77 -15.11 2.95
N TYR A 32 12.26 -14.19 3.76
CA TYR A 32 11.16 -14.50 4.66
C TYR A 32 9.87 -14.77 3.86
N VAL A 33 9.04 -15.64 4.40
CA VAL A 33 7.75 -16.01 3.84
C VAL A 33 6.67 -16.09 4.91
N VAL A 34 5.44 -15.80 4.50
CA VAL A 34 4.23 -16.01 5.29
C VAL A 34 3.80 -17.48 5.15
N PRO A 35 3.63 -18.23 6.26
CA PRO A 35 3.08 -19.57 6.22
C PRO A 35 1.64 -19.61 5.68
N GLN A 36 1.25 -20.69 5.00
CA GLN A 36 -0.07 -20.83 4.37
C GLN A 36 -1.26 -20.50 5.28
N HIS A 37 -1.19 -20.91 6.55
CA HIS A 37 -2.26 -20.74 7.54
C HIS A 37 -2.34 -19.33 8.14
N MET A 38 -1.31 -18.49 7.90
CA MET A 38 -1.27 -17.13 8.38
C MET A 38 -1.89 -16.18 7.34
N PRO A 39 -2.64 -15.15 7.78
CA PRO A 39 -3.08 -14.09 6.88
C PRO A 39 -1.89 -13.28 6.36
N ILE A 40 -1.86 -13.00 5.06
CA ILE A 40 -0.82 -12.19 4.41
C ILE A 40 -0.91 -10.72 4.88
N ILE A 41 -2.12 -10.23 5.10
CA ILE A 41 -2.40 -8.84 5.53
C ILE A 41 -1.70 -8.45 6.84
N LEU A 42 -1.40 -9.41 7.73
CA LEU A 42 -0.65 -9.14 8.96
C LEU A 42 0.80 -8.72 8.70
N PHE A 43 1.32 -8.99 7.51
CA PHE A 43 2.70 -8.70 7.11
C PHE A 43 2.80 -7.53 6.13
N GLN A 44 1.75 -6.71 6.05
CA GLN A 44 1.63 -5.64 5.04
C GLN A 44 2.83 -4.70 4.98
N GLU A 45 3.45 -4.40 6.13
CA GLU A 45 4.66 -3.57 6.21
C GLU A 45 5.87 -4.17 5.49
N PHE A 46 5.90 -5.49 5.29
CA PHE A 46 6.96 -6.22 4.60
C PHE A 46 6.61 -6.54 3.14
N ILE A 47 5.48 -6.04 2.63
CA ILE A 47 5.09 -6.22 1.23
C ILE A 47 5.65 -5.04 0.44
N PRO A 48 6.43 -5.26 -0.63
CA PRO A 48 7.03 -4.16 -1.41
C PRO A 48 6.01 -3.18 -1.99
N LEU A 49 4.90 -3.69 -2.52
CA LEU A 49 3.76 -2.92 -2.99
C LEU A 49 2.49 -3.46 -2.30
N PRO A 50 2.18 -2.99 -1.08
CA PRO A 50 0.94 -3.33 -0.40
C PRO A 50 -0.24 -2.62 -1.09
N ILE A 51 -1.46 -3.08 -0.83
CA ILE A 51 -2.70 -2.42 -1.26
C ILE A 51 -3.41 -1.94 0.00
N GLU A 52 -3.54 -0.62 0.15
CA GLU A 52 -4.34 -0.02 1.22
C GLU A 52 -5.57 0.65 0.61
N LEU A 53 -6.73 0.02 0.73
CA LEU A 53 -7.98 0.59 0.27
C LEU A 53 -8.52 1.56 1.32
N VAL A 54 -8.62 2.85 0.95
CA VAL A 54 -9.27 3.86 1.80
C VAL A 54 -10.73 3.45 2.04
N PRO A 55 -11.22 3.42 3.30
CA PRO A 55 -12.61 3.11 3.62
C PRO A 55 -13.59 3.97 2.83
N ALA A 56 -14.73 3.40 2.43
CA ALA A 56 -15.72 4.12 1.62
C ALA A 56 -16.31 5.34 2.34
N SER A 57 -16.41 5.29 3.67
CA SER A 57 -16.80 6.43 4.52
C SER A 57 -15.83 7.62 4.46
N ASN A 58 -14.61 7.44 3.91
CA ASN A 58 -13.55 8.44 3.90
C ASN A 58 -13.08 8.87 2.51
N TRP A 59 -13.73 8.42 1.43
CA TRP A 59 -13.32 8.80 0.06
C TRP A 59 -13.36 10.31 -0.21
N GLU A 60 -14.26 11.04 0.45
CA GLU A 60 -14.38 12.50 0.29
C GLU A 60 -13.44 13.29 1.22
N ASN A 61 -12.82 12.63 2.20
CA ASN A 61 -12.01 13.25 3.25
C ASN A 61 -10.51 13.06 2.95
N ASN A 62 -9.98 13.85 2.01
CA ASN A 62 -8.58 13.77 1.55
C ASN A 62 -7.85 15.12 1.66
N VAL A 63 -6.52 15.10 1.63
CA VAL A 63 -5.66 16.29 1.72
C VAL A 63 -6.01 17.30 0.62
N ARG A 64 -6.39 16.83 -0.57
CA ARG A 64 -6.78 17.73 -1.66
C ARG A 64 -8.07 18.50 -1.37
N SER A 65 -9.04 17.92 -0.66
CA SER A 65 -10.26 18.65 -0.28
C SER A 65 -9.96 19.74 0.75
N GLU A 66 -9.02 19.49 1.66
CA GLU A 66 -8.61 20.41 2.72
C GLU A 66 -7.68 21.54 2.23
N PHE A 67 -6.80 21.26 1.26
CA PHE A 67 -5.74 22.18 0.81
C PHE A 67 -5.83 22.51 -0.69
N LYS A 68 -7.02 22.82 -1.21
CA LYS A 68 -7.24 22.98 -2.67
C LYS A 68 -6.25 23.92 -3.35
N GLU A 69 -6.00 25.10 -2.76
CA GLU A 69 -5.10 26.11 -3.32
C GLU A 69 -3.62 25.70 -3.21
N GLU A 70 -3.23 25.12 -2.07
CA GLU A 70 -1.85 24.75 -1.76
C GLU A 70 -1.44 23.39 -2.34
N TRP A 71 -2.41 22.55 -2.72
CA TRP A 71 -2.19 21.17 -3.17
C TRP A 71 -1.20 21.09 -4.32
N ARG A 72 -1.23 22.09 -5.22
CA ARG A 72 -0.31 22.15 -6.35
C ARG A 72 1.16 22.20 -5.90
N ASP A 73 1.47 22.90 -4.83
CA ASP A 73 2.83 23.08 -4.35
C ASP A 73 3.23 21.96 -3.39
N ILE A 74 2.31 21.50 -2.54
CA ILE A 74 2.47 20.30 -1.69
C ILE A 74 2.88 19.08 -2.52
N ARG A 75 2.14 18.76 -3.59
CA ARG A 75 2.47 17.60 -4.44
C ARG A 75 3.83 17.76 -5.14
N ARG A 76 4.24 18.99 -5.48
CA ARG A 76 5.56 19.24 -6.09
C ARG A 76 6.70 19.03 -5.09
N VAL A 77 6.50 19.38 -3.82
CA VAL A 77 7.45 19.04 -2.75
C VAL A 77 7.62 17.53 -2.67
N CYS A 78 6.52 16.77 -2.65
CA CYS A 78 6.53 15.31 -2.67
C CYS A 78 7.36 14.77 -3.85
N TYR A 79 7.10 15.24 -5.07
CA TYR A 79 7.82 14.79 -6.27
C TYR A 79 9.32 15.08 -6.21
N ARG A 80 9.71 16.28 -5.75
CA ARG A 80 11.11 16.67 -5.61
C ARG A 80 11.83 15.84 -4.56
N LYS A 81 11.21 15.61 -3.39
CA LYS A 81 11.78 14.76 -2.31
C LYS A 81 12.08 13.35 -2.83
N ALA A 82 11.25 12.81 -3.71
CA ALA A 82 11.44 11.49 -4.32
C ALA A 82 12.34 11.49 -5.59
N GLY A 83 12.92 12.62 -5.98
CA GLY A 83 13.71 12.72 -7.21
C GLY A 83 12.91 12.36 -8.48
N TYR A 84 11.60 12.61 -8.46
CA TYR A 84 10.67 12.25 -9.53
C TYR A 84 10.67 10.75 -9.89
N ARG A 85 10.89 9.88 -8.91
CA ARG A 85 10.82 8.41 -9.06
C ARG A 85 9.87 7.81 -8.06
N CYS A 86 9.24 6.70 -8.45
CA CYS A 86 8.36 5.95 -7.56
C CYS A 86 9.13 5.46 -6.33
N GLU A 87 8.64 5.78 -5.13
CA GLU A 87 9.26 5.35 -3.88
C GLU A 87 9.03 3.85 -3.58
N LYS A 88 8.08 3.20 -4.25
CA LYS A 88 7.84 1.74 -4.10
C LYS A 88 8.64 0.90 -5.10
N CYS A 89 8.73 1.32 -6.37
CA CYS A 89 9.35 0.49 -7.42
C CYS A 89 10.50 1.16 -8.19
N GLY A 90 10.82 2.43 -7.94
CA GLY A 90 11.83 3.21 -8.65
C GLY A 90 11.47 3.61 -10.09
N GLY A 91 10.33 3.12 -10.60
CA GLY A 91 9.84 3.40 -11.95
C GLY A 91 9.27 4.80 -12.13
N VAL A 92 8.94 5.13 -13.38
CA VAL A 92 8.29 6.38 -13.81
C VAL A 92 7.18 6.06 -14.80
N GLY A 93 6.18 6.94 -14.91
CA GLY A 93 5.15 6.87 -15.96
C GLY A 93 5.61 7.46 -17.29
N GLU A 94 4.81 7.24 -18.33
CA GLU A 94 5.04 7.73 -19.70
C GLU A 94 4.70 9.22 -19.83
N ASP A 95 3.47 9.61 -19.50
CA ASP A 95 3.00 11.00 -19.59
C ASP A 95 3.49 11.88 -18.42
N HIS A 96 3.58 11.29 -17.23
CA HIS A 96 4.08 11.93 -16.02
C HIS A 96 4.88 10.95 -15.18
N PRO A 97 6.00 11.39 -14.56
CA PRO A 97 6.90 10.49 -13.88
C PRO A 97 6.27 9.85 -12.64
N VAL A 98 5.56 10.66 -11.83
CA VAL A 98 4.97 10.23 -10.56
C VAL A 98 3.67 11.00 -10.26
N GLU A 99 2.85 10.39 -9.40
CA GLU A 99 1.62 10.90 -8.81
C GLU A 99 1.78 10.94 -7.29
N CYS A 100 1.14 11.94 -6.65
CA CYS A 100 1.21 12.10 -5.20
C CYS A 100 0.08 11.30 -4.58
N HIS A 101 0.41 10.42 -3.65
CA HIS A 101 -0.53 9.59 -2.93
C HIS A 101 -0.41 9.83 -1.43
N GLU A 102 -1.50 9.58 -0.72
CA GLU A 102 -1.56 9.66 0.74
C GLU A 102 -1.29 8.27 1.31
N GLU A 103 -0.24 8.13 2.13
CA GLU A 103 0.01 6.88 2.86
C GLU A 103 -0.68 6.98 4.22
N TRP A 104 -1.65 6.11 4.46
CA TRP A 104 -2.50 6.10 5.65
C TRP A 104 -2.15 4.96 6.61
N SER A 105 -2.32 5.19 7.91
CA SER A 105 -2.44 4.15 8.92
C SER A 105 -3.79 4.25 9.63
N TYR A 106 -4.21 3.14 10.25
CA TYR A 106 -5.52 3.03 10.88
C TYR A 106 -5.37 2.46 12.28
N ASP A 107 -5.88 3.19 13.27
CA ASP A 107 -6.11 2.68 14.63
C ASP A 107 -7.58 2.24 14.72
N ASP A 108 -7.85 0.97 14.39
CA ASP A 108 -9.20 0.39 14.39
C ASP A 108 -9.88 0.42 15.77
N GLN A 109 -9.11 0.51 16.87
CA GLN A 109 -9.66 0.60 18.23
C GLN A 109 -10.14 2.02 18.55
N LYS A 110 -9.35 3.03 18.18
CA LYS A 110 -9.69 4.44 18.40
C LYS A 110 -10.52 5.06 17.28
N GLY A 111 -10.65 4.38 16.14
CA GLY A 111 -11.31 4.91 14.95
C GLY A 111 -10.55 6.10 14.36
N ILE A 112 -9.22 6.04 14.33
CA ILE A 112 -8.37 7.11 13.77
C ILE A 112 -7.78 6.66 12.45
N GLN A 113 -7.98 7.45 11.40
CA GLN A 113 -7.27 7.34 10.13
C GLN A 113 -6.21 8.45 10.11
N LYS A 114 -4.94 8.06 10.15
CA LYS A 114 -3.81 8.97 10.27
C LYS A 114 -3.03 9.05 8.96
N LEU A 115 -2.81 10.26 8.48
CA LEU A 115 -1.88 10.50 7.38
C LEU A 115 -0.47 10.30 7.93
N GLU A 116 0.24 9.29 7.44
CA GLU A 116 1.64 9.11 7.83
C GLU A 116 2.55 10.02 7.01
N ARG A 117 2.29 10.13 5.71
CA ARG A 117 3.01 11.03 4.79
C ARG A 117 2.36 11.08 3.42
N LEU A 118 2.86 11.97 2.58
CA LEU A 118 2.68 11.90 1.13
C LEU A 118 3.83 11.10 0.49
N ILE A 119 3.47 10.26 -0.47
CA ILE A 119 4.39 9.37 -1.19
C ILE A 119 4.27 9.59 -2.71
N ALA A 120 5.41 9.63 -3.41
CA ALA A 120 5.46 9.72 -4.86
C ALA A 120 5.43 8.31 -5.48
N LEU A 121 4.43 8.03 -6.31
CA LEU A 121 4.22 6.73 -6.94
C LEU A 121 4.20 6.86 -8.46
N CYS A 122 4.76 5.90 -9.20
CA CYS A 122 4.48 5.84 -10.64
C CYS A 122 2.98 5.50 -10.86
N PRO A 123 2.42 5.78 -12.06
CA PRO A 123 1.00 5.58 -12.31
C PRO A 123 0.49 4.17 -11.99
N LEU A 124 1.29 3.12 -12.25
CA LEU A 124 0.91 1.74 -11.93
C LEU A 124 0.92 1.42 -10.43
N CYS A 125 1.92 1.91 -9.69
CA CYS A 125 1.94 1.76 -8.23
C CYS A 125 0.78 2.54 -7.59
N HIS A 126 0.50 3.74 -8.08
CA HIS A 126 -0.62 4.55 -7.61
C HIS A 126 -1.96 3.87 -7.89
N LYS A 127 -2.15 3.35 -9.11
CA LYS A 127 -3.36 2.60 -9.46
C LYS A 127 -3.55 1.35 -8.60
N SER A 128 -2.46 0.72 -8.16
CA SER A 128 -2.51 -0.43 -7.24
C SER A 128 -3.08 -0.05 -5.86
N GLN A 129 -2.83 1.17 -5.37
CA GLN A 129 -3.45 1.66 -4.12
C GLN A 129 -4.96 1.89 -4.29
N HIS A 130 -5.39 2.22 -5.51
CA HIS A 130 -6.80 2.35 -5.88
C HIS A 130 -7.31 1.09 -6.59
N TYR A 131 -7.01 -0.11 -6.08
CA TYR A 131 -7.32 -1.37 -6.75
C TYR A 131 -8.81 -1.51 -7.11
N GLY A 132 -9.73 -1.17 -6.19
CA GLY A 132 -11.18 -1.19 -6.48
C GLY A 132 -11.56 -0.32 -7.68
N TYR A 133 -10.96 0.87 -7.80
CA TYR A 133 -11.16 1.74 -8.97
C TYR A 133 -10.53 1.16 -10.25
N ALA A 134 -9.37 0.51 -10.13
CA ALA A 134 -8.71 -0.15 -11.27
C ALA A 134 -9.56 -1.26 -11.87
N VAL A 135 -10.27 -2.03 -11.03
CA VAL A 135 -11.19 -3.09 -11.46
C VAL A 135 -12.35 -2.50 -12.28
N ILE A 136 -13.06 -1.51 -11.75
CA ILE A 136 -14.20 -0.90 -12.47
C ILE A 136 -13.78 -0.15 -13.74
N SER A 137 -12.50 0.26 -13.82
CA SER A 137 -11.94 0.95 -14.99
C SER A 137 -11.34 0.00 -16.03
N GLY A 138 -11.44 -1.32 -15.84
CA GLY A 138 -10.92 -2.32 -16.79
C GLY A 138 -9.39 -2.45 -16.81
N LEU A 139 -8.69 -1.90 -15.81
CA LEU A 139 -7.22 -1.91 -15.71
C LEU A 139 -6.67 -3.02 -14.80
N GLU A 140 -7.54 -3.89 -14.28
CA GLU A 140 -7.19 -4.91 -13.30
C GLU A 140 -5.99 -5.77 -13.74
N GLN A 141 -6.00 -6.28 -14.98
CA GLN A 141 -4.96 -7.19 -15.44
C GLN A 141 -3.56 -6.56 -15.42
N GLU A 142 -3.47 -5.28 -15.78
CA GLU A 142 -2.22 -4.53 -15.79
C GLU A 142 -1.70 -4.29 -14.37
N VAL A 143 -2.61 -3.86 -13.47
CA VAL A 143 -2.31 -3.63 -12.05
C VAL A 143 -1.86 -4.92 -11.37
N ARG A 144 -2.57 -6.04 -11.60
CA ARG A 144 -2.20 -7.35 -11.07
C ARG A 144 -0.82 -7.80 -11.54
N LYS A 145 -0.52 -7.67 -12.84
CA LYS A 145 0.82 -7.98 -13.37
C LYS A 145 1.89 -7.13 -12.70
N HIS A 146 1.61 -5.85 -12.45
CA HIS A 146 2.52 -4.97 -11.76
C HIS A 146 2.78 -5.41 -10.31
N ILE A 147 1.72 -5.70 -9.53
CA ILE A 147 1.82 -6.16 -8.15
C ILE A 147 2.60 -7.48 -8.05
N LEU A 148 2.28 -8.46 -8.91
CA LEU A 148 2.99 -9.74 -8.95
C LEU A 148 4.49 -9.55 -9.19
N LYS A 149 4.86 -8.65 -10.12
CA LYS A 149 6.26 -8.31 -10.41
C LYS A 149 6.96 -7.68 -9.21
N GLN A 150 6.36 -6.64 -8.60
CA GLN A 150 7.00 -5.91 -7.49
C GLN A 150 7.12 -6.78 -6.24
N ASN A 151 6.09 -7.56 -5.92
CA ASN A 151 6.07 -8.42 -4.73
C ASN A 151 6.79 -9.76 -4.95
N ARG A 152 7.13 -10.09 -6.20
CA ARG A 152 7.66 -11.41 -6.61
C ARG A 152 6.74 -12.55 -6.17
N TRP A 153 5.46 -12.34 -6.40
CA TRP A 153 4.38 -13.23 -5.99
C TRP A 153 3.90 -14.10 -7.14
N LYS A 154 3.26 -15.21 -6.78
CA LYS A 154 2.46 -15.99 -7.72
C LYS A 154 1.03 -15.47 -7.73
N LYS A 155 0.25 -15.90 -8.73
CA LYS A 155 -1.15 -15.48 -8.87
C LYS A 155 -1.96 -15.81 -7.61
N GLU A 156 -1.73 -16.99 -7.03
CA GLU A 156 -2.45 -17.50 -5.87
C GLU A 156 -2.16 -16.67 -4.59
N ASP A 157 -0.94 -16.13 -4.46
CA ASP A 157 -0.58 -15.23 -3.36
C ASP A 157 -1.36 -13.91 -3.45
N LEU A 158 -1.46 -13.36 -4.67
CA LEU A 158 -2.20 -12.13 -4.90
C LEU A 158 -3.71 -12.32 -4.73
N ASP A 159 -4.27 -13.43 -5.21
CA ASP A 159 -5.69 -13.74 -5.04
C ASP A 159 -6.07 -13.80 -3.56
N LYS A 160 -5.30 -14.57 -2.76
CA LYS A 160 -5.48 -14.64 -1.31
C LYS A 160 -5.33 -13.27 -0.63
N TYR A 161 -4.31 -12.50 -1.01
CA TYR A 161 -4.09 -11.16 -0.42
C TYR A 161 -5.23 -10.19 -0.75
N LEU A 162 -5.75 -10.22 -1.97
CA LEU A 162 -6.88 -9.37 -2.35
C LEU A 162 -8.14 -9.71 -1.56
N GLU A 163 -8.44 -10.99 -1.36
CA GLU A 163 -9.55 -11.43 -0.50
C GLU A 163 -9.42 -10.82 0.91
N GLU A 164 -8.23 -10.90 1.52
CA GLU A 164 -7.95 -10.33 2.84
C GLU A 164 -8.06 -8.79 2.87
N VAL A 165 -7.52 -8.11 1.85
CA VAL A 165 -7.59 -6.64 1.71
C VAL A 165 -9.05 -6.18 1.60
N PHE A 166 -9.87 -6.84 0.79
CA PHE A 166 -11.28 -6.49 0.64
C PHE A 166 -12.09 -6.75 1.92
N LEU A 167 -11.78 -7.81 2.67
CA LEU A 167 -12.39 -8.04 3.99
C LEU A 167 -12.08 -6.91 4.98
N VAL A 168 -10.83 -6.43 5.02
CA VAL A 168 -10.45 -5.28 5.85
C VAL A 168 -11.17 -4.02 5.38
N PHE A 169 -11.19 -3.75 4.07
CA PHE A 169 -11.90 -2.62 3.50
C PHE A 169 -13.40 -2.63 3.86
N GLU A 170 -14.08 -3.76 3.71
CA GLU A 170 -15.49 -3.90 4.07
C GLU A 170 -15.73 -3.68 5.55
N HIS A 171 -14.82 -4.14 6.42
CA HIS A 171 -14.93 -3.91 7.86
C HIS A 171 -14.78 -2.43 8.20
N ARG A 172 -13.73 -1.78 7.68
CA ARG A 172 -13.41 -0.37 7.96
C ARG A 172 -14.42 0.61 7.36
N SER A 173 -15.06 0.24 6.25
CA SER A 173 -16.08 1.06 5.59
C SER A 173 -17.42 1.12 6.33
N ARG A 174 -17.62 0.34 7.42
CA ARG A 174 -18.85 0.32 8.22
C ARG A 174 -18.88 1.38 9.33
N ARG A 175 -17.86 2.22 9.43
CA ARG A 175 -17.74 3.22 10.49
C ARG A 175 -17.14 4.52 9.96
N GLU A 176 -17.38 5.58 10.72
CA GLU A 176 -16.72 6.87 10.53
C GLU A 176 -15.34 6.86 11.19
N TRP A 177 -14.43 7.63 10.62
CA TRP A 177 -13.06 7.75 11.09
C TRP A 177 -12.74 9.20 11.44
N LYS A 178 -12.06 9.41 12.58
CA LYS A 178 -11.43 10.69 12.88
C LYS A 178 -10.15 10.81 12.07
N LEU A 179 -10.04 11.87 11.29
CA LEU A 179 -8.80 12.18 10.56
C LEU A 179 -7.74 12.78 11.49
N ASP A 180 -6.52 12.29 11.35
CA ASP A 180 -5.30 12.89 11.85
C ASP A 180 -4.41 13.28 10.65
N LEU A 181 -4.19 14.58 10.48
CA LEU A 181 -3.46 15.17 9.35
C LEU A 181 -2.18 15.90 9.80
N GLU A 182 -1.67 15.60 11.00
CA GLU A 182 -0.49 16.30 11.57
C GLU A 182 0.73 16.25 10.62
N ALA A 183 0.92 15.14 9.89
CA ALA A 183 2.01 14.97 8.93
C ALA A 183 2.03 15.98 7.77
N LEU A 184 0.93 16.73 7.52
CA LEU A 184 0.94 17.78 6.51
C LEU A 184 1.81 18.98 6.88
N GLN A 185 2.15 19.15 8.16
CA GLN A 185 3.06 20.23 8.59
C GLN A 185 4.42 20.15 7.89
N ASP A 186 4.88 18.94 7.52
CA ASP A 186 6.15 18.70 6.82
C ASP A 186 6.18 19.14 5.34
N TYR A 187 5.04 19.61 4.84
CA TYR A 187 4.83 20.01 3.45
C TYR A 187 4.39 21.47 3.30
N ARG A 188 4.25 22.20 4.41
CA ARG A 188 3.95 23.64 4.46
C ARG A 188 5.23 24.48 4.49
#